data_AF-A0A7K1J101-F1
#
_entry.id   AF-A0A7K1J101-F1
#
_cell.length_a   1.000
_cell.length_b   1.000
_cell.length_c   1.000
_cell.angle_alpha   90.00
_cell.angle_beta   90.00
_cell.angle_gamma   90.00
#
_symmetry.space_group_name_H-M   'P 1'
#
loop_
_entity.id
_entity.type
_entity.pdbx_description
1 polymer ?
#
loop_
_entity_poly.entity_id
_entity_poly.type
_entity_poly.pdbx_seq_one_letter_code
_entity_poly.pdbx_strand_id
1 'polypeptide(L)'
;VSGSVHIDAGASKILVGGTVSLLPAGVTQADGDFEAGDTIEIISHDGIAIARGSASMTSAQVAQSLGRRSTELEDGFPQVVVHRDALVLLPR
;
A
#
# COMPACT_ATOMS: atom_id res chain seq x y z
N VAL A 1 -10.56 5.93 8.82
CA VAL A 1 -9.34 5.31 8.24
C VAL A 1 -8.37 5.12 9.39
N SER A 2 -7.72 3.95 9.49
CA SER A 2 -6.84 3.59 10.63
C SER A 2 -5.39 4.02 10.42
N GLY A 3 -5.01 4.39 9.18
CA GLY A 3 -3.69 4.88 8.83
C GLY A 3 -3.57 5.16 7.33
N SER A 4 -2.34 5.38 6.88
CA SER A 4 -2.03 5.64 5.47
C SER A 4 -0.69 5.05 5.04
N VAL A 5 -0.55 4.82 3.75
CA VAL A 5 0.72 4.48 3.10
C VAL A 5 1.01 5.48 1.99
N HIS A 6 2.26 5.92 1.89
CA HIS A 6 2.72 6.76 0.79
C HIS A 6 3.39 5.89 -0.27
N ILE A 7 3.17 6.23 -1.53
CA ILE A 7 3.67 5.44 -2.65
C ILE A 7 4.50 6.28 -3.62
N ASP A 8 5.42 5.62 -4.32
CA ASP A 8 6.25 6.28 -5.32
C ASP A 8 5.47 6.65 -6.60
N ALA A 9 6.16 7.32 -7.53
CA ALA A 9 5.56 7.74 -8.79
C ALA A 9 5.22 6.58 -9.75
N GLY A 10 5.94 5.48 -9.69
CA GLY A 10 5.65 4.29 -10.48
C GLY A 10 4.37 3.60 -10.01
N ALA A 11 4.28 3.34 -8.71
CA ALA A 11 3.10 2.80 -8.06
C ALA A 11 1.88 3.70 -8.28
N SER A 12 2.03 5.02 -8.12
CA SER A 12 0.94 5.99 -8.34
C SER A 12 0.36 5.89 -9.75
N LYS A 13 1.21 5.78 -10.78
CA LYS A 13 0.76 5.70 -12.19
C LYS A 13 -0.05 4.44 -12.47
N ILE A 14 0.36 3.30 -11.93
CA ILE A 14 -0.26 2.01 -12.24
C ILE A 14 -1.51 1.79 -11.36
N LEU A 15 -1.50 2.26 -10.11
CA LEU A 15 -2.64 2.13 -9.19
C LEU A 15 -3.89 2.84 -9.66
N VAL A 16 -3.75 4.01 -10.32
CA VAL A 16 -4.90 4.74 -10.91
C VAL A 16 -5.64 3.90 -11.97
N GLY A 17 -5.03 2.87 -12.53
CA GLY A 17 -5.70 1.91 -13.41
C GLY A 17 -6.61 0.92 -12.69
N GLY A 18 -6.49 0.76 -11.37
CA GLY A 18 -7.34 -0.12 -10.55
C GLY A 18 -7.16 -1.63 -10.79
N THR A 19 -6.17 -2.04 -11.60
CA THR A 19 -6.01 -3.45 -12.01
C THR A 19 -4.93 -4.21 -11.25
N VAL A 20 -4.15 -3.51 -10.42
CA VAL A 20 -2.98 -4.04 -9.71
C VAL A 20 -3.12 -3.92 -8.20
N SER A 21 -2.53 -4.86 -7.49
CA SER A 21 -2.37 -4.75 -6.04
C SER A 21 -1.23 -3.80 -5.70
N LEU A 22 -1.30 -3.16 -4.53
CA LEU A 22 -0.16 -2.42 -3.99
C LEU A 22 0.82 -3.39 -3.33
N LEU A 23 2.07 -3.39 -3.79
CA LEU A 23 3.17 -4.20 -3.27
C LEU A 23 4.13 -3.31 -2.44
N PRO A 24 4.89 -3.89 -1.49
CA PRO A 24 5.84 -3.12 -0.67
C PRO A 24 6.89 -2.35 -1.48
N ALA A 25 7.29 -2.89 -2.64
CA ALA A 25 8.25 -2.27 -3.55
C ALA A 25 7.86 -0.85 -4.00
N GLY A 26 6.57 -0.52 -4.01
CA GLY A 26 6.06 0.80 -4.38
C GLY A 26 5.72 1.70 -3.21
N VAL A 27 5.91 1.24 -1.96
CA VAL A 27 5.60 1.99 -0.74
C VAL A 27 6.85 2.68 -0.21
N THR A 28 6.75 3.96 0.10
CA THR A 28 7.84 4.81 0.58
C THR A 28 7.72 5.16 2.06
N GLN A 29 6.51 5.15 2.61
CA GLN A 29 6.23 5.47 4.01
C GLN A 29 4.93 4.79 4.46
N ALA A 30 4.82 4.50 5.75
CA ALA A 30 3.59 4.10 6.42
C ALA A 30 3.37 4.98 7.64
N ASP A 31 2.15 5.47 7.82
CA ASP A 31 1.76 6.36 8.92
C ASP A 31 0.56 5.81 9.66
N GLY A 32 0.56 6.02 10.98
CA GLY A 32 -0.43 5.46 11.89
C GLY A 32 -0.09 4.04 12.32
N ASP A 33 -1.02 3.44 13.05
CA ASP A 33 -0.90 2.08 13.57
C ASP A 33 -2.14 1.28 13.16
N PHE A 34 -1.97 0.41 12.17
CA PHE A 34 -3.04 -0.35 11.55
C PHE A 34 -2.68 -1.83 11.47
N GLU A 35 -3.70 -2.67 11.55
CA GLU A 35 -3.62 -4.11 11.46
C GLU A 35 -4.07 -4.61 10.09
N ALA A 36 -3.80 -5.88 9.79
CA ALA A 36 -4.38 -6.51 8.61
C ALA A 36 -5.92 -6.54 8.72
N GLY A 37 -6.61 -6.13 7.66
CA GLY A 37 -8.06 -5.96 7.60
C GLY A 37 -8.52 -4.50 7.81
N ASP A 38 -7.66 -3.63 8.33
CA ASP A 38 -8.02 -2.23 8.53
C ASP A 38 -8.11 -1.46 7.20
N THR A 39 -9.00 -0.47 7.15
CA THR A 39 -9.07 0.43 6.00
C THR A 39 -8.03 1.55 6.12
N ILE A 40 -7.11 1.61 5.16
CA ILE A 40 -6.05 2.62 5.06
C ILE A 40 -6.20 3.49 3.81
N GLU A 41 -5.61 4.68 3.84
CA GLU A 41 -5.47 5.55 2.66
C GLU A 41 -4.17 5.27 1.91
N ILE A 42 -4.21 5.44 0.59
CA ILE A 42 -3.05 5.34 -0.28
C ILE A 42 -2.77 6.74 -0.85
N ILE A 43 -1.66 7.31 -0.40
CA ILE A 43 -1.23 8.68 -0.69
C ILE A 43 -0.20 8.65 -1.82
N SER A 44 -0.48 9.34 -2.92
CA SER A 44 0.44 9.44 -4.05
C SER A 44 1.73 10.18 -3.69
N HIS A 45 2.71 10.14 -4.59
CA HIS A 45 3.95 10.89 -4.46
C HIS A 45 3.75 12.42 -4.38
N ASP A 46 2.61 12.93 -4.82
CA ASP A 46 2.24 14.35 -4.74
C ASP A 46 1.54 14.72 -3.41
N GLY A 47 1.42 13.76 -2.49
CA GLY A 47 0.76 13.96 -1.19
C GLY A 47 -0.77 13.92 -1.26
N ILE A 48 -1.35 13.39 -2.34
CA ILE A 48 -2.81 13.33 -2.54
C ILE A 48 -3.29 11.90 -2.29
N ALA A 49 -4.34 11.74 -1.49
CA ALA A 49 -5.02 10.45 -1.35
C ALA A 49 -5.70 10.07 -2.67
N ILE A 50 -5.26 8.97 -3.30
CA ILE A 50 -5.78 8.51 -4.59
C ILE A 50 -6.64 7.25 -4.49
N ALA A 51 -6.52 6.51 -3.39
CA ALA A 51 -7.27 5.30 -3.15
C ALA A 51 -7.42 5.03 -1.65
N ARG A 52 -8.36 4.15 -1.32
CA ARG A 52 -8.48 3.51 0.00
C ARG A 52 -8.58 2.00 -0.20
N GLY A 53 -8.15 1.24 0.79
CA GLY A 53 -8.32 -0.21 0.72
C GLY A 53 -8.07 -0.92 2.04
N SER A 54 -8.41 -2.20 2.05
CA SER A 54 -8.14 -3.07 3.19
C SER A 54 -6.67 -3.47 3.22
N ALA A 55 -5.98 -3.12 4.29
CA ALA A 55 -4.61 -3.54 4.53
C ALA A 55 -4.54 -5.07 4.61
N SER A 56 -3.50 -5.64 4.01
CA SER A 56 -3.18 -7.08 4.07
C SER A 56 -1.93 -7.34 4.92
N MET A 57 -1.33 -6.27 5.45
CA MET A 57 -0.14 -6.23 6.29
C MET A 57 -0.38 -5.24 7.42
N THR A 58 0.28 -5.45 8.55
CA THR A 58 0.31 -4.46 9.63
C THR A 58 1.22 -3.29 9.27
N SER A 59 1.05 -2.15 9.94
CA SER A 59 1.93 -0.97 9.85
C SER A 59 3.41 -1.35 9.99
N ALA A 60 3.74 -2.22 10.95
CA ALA A 60 5.09 -2.70 11.21
C ALA A 60 5.64 -3.59 10.08
N GLN A 61 4.82 -4.46 9.49
CA GLN A 61 5.22 -5.29 8.36
C GLN A 61 5.45 -4.44 7.10
N VAL A 62 4.62 -3.42 6.87
CA VAL A 62 4.84 -2.45 5.78
C VAL A 62 6.15 -1.71 6.01
N ALA A 63 6.40 -1.20 7.22
CA ALA A 63 7.64 -0.49 7.56
C ALA A 63 8.90 -1.35 7.34
N GLN A 64 8.85 -2.64 7.64
CA GLN A 64 9.96 -3.57 7.42
C GLN A 64 10.21 -3.93 5.95
N SER A 65 9.21 -3.70 5.08
CA SER A 65 9.24 -4.10 3.66
C SER A 65 9.23 -2.93 2.67
N LEU A 66 9.31 -1.68 3.15
CA LEU A 66 9.33 -0.47 2.33
C LEU A 66 10.37 -0.56 1.21
N GLY A 67 9.92 -0.35 -0.03
CA GLY A 67 10.76 -0.36 -1.22
C GLY A 67 11.37 -1.71 -1.60
N ARG A 68 11.13 -2.78 -0.83
CA ARG A 68 11.69 -4.12 -1.10
C ARG A 68 10.81 -4.88 -2.07
N ARG A 69 11.45 -5.58 -3.00
CA ARG A 69 10.78 -6.52 -3.91
C ARG A 69 10.45 -7.81 -3.19
N SER A 70 9.48 -8.53 -3.74
CA SER A 70 9.06 -9.81 -3.19
C SER A 70 10.17 -10.83 -3.00
N THR A 71 11.14 -10.83 -3.91
CA THR A 71 12.32 -11.71 -3.88
C THR A 71 13.33 -11.34 -2.80
N GLU A 72 13.23 -10.16 -2.20
CA GLU A 72 14.13 -9.68 -1.15
C GLU A 72 13.58 -9.97 0.25
N LEU A 73 12.32 -10.40 0.36
CA LEU A 73 11.64 -10.68 1.62
C LEU A 73 11.84 -12.15 2.02
N GLU A 74 11.78 -12.42 3.33
CA GLU A 74 11.91 -13.78 3.85
C GLU A 74 10.76 -14.68 3.36
N ASP A 75 11.02 -15.99 3.29
CA ASP A 75 10.01 -16.96 2.88
C ASP A 75 8.78 -16.88 3.81
N GLY A 76 7.59 -16.78 3.20
CA GLY A 76 6.33 -16.65 3.92
C GLY A 76 5.99 -15.23 4.39
N PHE A 77 6.88 -14.25 4.15
CA PHE A 77 6.55 -12.85 4.43
C PHE A 77 5.43 -12.36 3.50
N PRO A 78 4.45 -11.59 3.99
CA PRO A 78 3.36 -11.08 3.15
C PRO A 78 3.88 -10.19 2.02
N GLN A 79 3.31 -10.39 0.82
CA GLN A 79 3.82 -9.78 -0.41
C GLN A 79 2.96 -8.63 -0.94
N VAL A 80 1.78 -8.44 -0.34
CA VAL A 80 0.77 -7.50 -0.80
C VAL A 80 0.39 -6.61 0.37
N VAL A 81 0.44 -5.29 0.17
CA VAL A 81 0.02 -4.29 1.16
C VAL A 81 -1.49 -4.08 1.08
N VAL A 82 -2.02 -3.93 -0.13
CA VAL A 82 -3.46 -3.85 -0.41
C VAL A 82 -3.76 -4.65 -1.68
N HIS A 83 -4.66 -5.63 -1.58
CA HIS A 83 -5.13 -6.36 -2.76
C HIS A 83 -5.98 -5.46 -3.66
N ARG A 84 -5.81 -5.59 -4.98
CA ARG A 84 -6.60 -4.83 -5.96
C ARG A 84 -8.11 -4.95 -5.76
N ASP A 85 -8.57 -6.13 -5.35
CA ASP A 85 -10.00 -6.43 -5.17
C ASP A 85 -10.56 -5.78 -3.90
N ALA A 86 -9.68 -5.38 -2.99
CA ALA A 86 -9.99 -4.65 -1.76
C ALA A 86 -9.54 -3.19 -1.83
N LEU A 87 -9.35 -2.65 -3.04
CA LEU A 87 -8.91 -1.28 -3.30
C LEU A 87 -10.00 -0.52 -4.06
N VAL A 88 -10.26 0.71 -3.62
CA VAL A 88 -11.22 1.62 -4.22
C VAL A 88 -10.52 2.93 -4.55
N LEU A 89 -10.60 3.36 -5.81
CA LEU A 89 -10.10 4.66 -6.25
C LEU A 89 -11.00 5.77 -5.72
N LEU A 90 -10.37 6.86 -5.27
CA LEU A 90 -11.11 8.05 -4.86
C LEU A 90 -11.47 8.90 -6.09
N PRO A 91 -12.66 9.53 -6.09
CA PRO A 91 -13.01 10.48 -7.14
C PRO A 91 -12.02 11.65 -7.14
N ARG A 92 -11.74 12.17 -8.34
CA ARG A 92 -10.95 13.39 -8.54
C ARG A 92 -11.71 14.63 -8.12
#